data_AF-A0A7S4K407-F1
#
_entry.id   AF-A0A7S4K407-F1
#
_cell.length_a   1.000
_cell.length_b   1.000
_cell.length_c   1.000
_cell.angle_alpha   90.00
_cell.angle_beta   90.00
_cell.angle_gamma   90.00
#
_symmetry.space_group_name_H-M   'P 1'
#
loop_
_entity.id
_entity.type
_entity.pdbx_description
1 polymer ?
#
loop_
_entity_poly.entity_id
_entity_poly.type
_entity_poly.pdbx_seq_one_letter_code
_entity_poly.pdbx_strand_id
1 'polypeptide(L)'
;KAGSMEPPSPEQPVLCAGIGSGLAPHLAFLRDRVRAAEAGDSVAPFSLFFGNRFKEEEYIYKDELQRLAKKHSDWFTLHAAFSRDNPNKKVYVQDLVAITDDARRLLFEEKDGMLYI
;
A
#
# COMPACT_ATOMS: atom_id res chain seq x y z
N LYS A 1 -6.60 24.57 2.42
CA LYS A 1 -5.48 24.18 1.53
C LYS A 1 -5.71 22.74 1.13
N ALA A 2 -5.95 22.45 -0.16
CA ALA A 2 -5.89 21.08 -0.64
C ALA A 2 -4.47 20.55 -0.37
N GLY A 3 -4.35 19.28 0.03
CA GLY A 3 -3.06 18.63 0.28
C GLY A 3 -2.19 18.65 -0.99
N SER A 4 -0.88 18.75 -0.82
CA SER A 4 0.10 18.89 -1.92
C SER A 4 0.45 17.60 -2.65
N MET A 5 -0.19 16.48 -2.30
CA MET A 5 0.09 15.18 -2.91
C MET A 5 -0.84 14.96 -4.09
N GLU A 6 -0.29 15.03 -5.30
CA GLU A 6 -1.04 14.75 -6.52
C GLU A 6 -1.40 13.26 -6.56
N PRO A 7 -2.70 12.93 -6.72
CA PRO A 7 -3.13 11.54 -6.80
C PRO A 7 -2.61 10.89 -8.09
N PRO A 8 -2.05 9.67 -8.03
CA PRO A 8 -1.57 8.98 -9.22
C PRO A 8 -2.74 8.54 -10.10
N SER A 9 -2.55 8.56 -11.42
CA SER A 9 -3.51 7.96 -12.36
C SER A 9 -3.70 6.46 -12.05
N PRO A 10 -4.90 5.87 -12.24
CA PRO A 10 -5.12 4.43 -12.08
C PRO A 10 -4.18 3.56 -12.93
N GLU A 11 -3.68 4.08 -14.05
CA GLU A 11 -2.80 3.37 -14.99
C GLU A 11 -1.31 3.45 -14.63
N GLN A 12 -0.94 4.18 -13.58
CA GLN A 12 0.46 4.26 -13.13
C GLN A 12 0.77 3.19 -12.08
N PRO A 13 1.88 2.46 -12.16
CA PRO A 13 2.33 1.57 -11.09
C PRO A 13 2.69 2.38 -9.84
N VAL A 14 2.22 1.97 -8.65
CA VAL A 14 2.40 2.74 -7.42
C VAL A 14 2.83 1.87 -6.25
N LEU A 15 3.85 2.33 -5.52
CA LEU A 15 4.19 1.86 -4.19
C LEU A 15 3.86 2.96 -3.16
N CYS A 16 3.04 2.62 -2.17
CA CYS A 16 2.73 3.50 -1.04
C CYS A 16 3.28 2.89 0.25
N ALA A 17 3.92 3.68 1.09
CA ALA A 17 4.46 3.26 2.38
C ALA A 17 3.98 4.19 3.50
N GLY A 18 3.00 3.76 4.30
CA GLY A 18 2.40 4.59 5.34
C GLY A 18 2.46 3.97 6.74
N ILE A 19 2.62 4.82 7.76
CA ILE A 19 2.52 4.42 9.18
C ILE A 19 1.40 5.19 9.87
N GLY A 20 0.70 4.55 10.81
CA GLY A 20 -0.37 5.19 11.58
C GLY A 20 -1.34 6.00 10.71
N SER A 21 -1.61 7.25 11.11
CA SER A 21 -2.49 8.17 10.36
C SER A 21 -1.99 8.53 8.96
N GLY A 22 -0.70 8.33 8.66
CA GLY A 22 -0.11 8.52 7.33
C GLY A 22 -0.70 7.58 6.27
N LEU A 23 -1.46 6.55 6.67
CA LEU A 23 -2.18 5.67 5.76
C LEU A 23 -3.34 6.34 5.00
N ALA A 24 -3.93 7.41 5.57
CA ALA A 24 -5.13 8.04 5.04
C ALA A 24 -5.05 8.45 3.54
N PRO A 25 -4.01 9.18 3.08
CA PRO A 25 -3.87 9.51 1.66
C PRO A 25 -3.73 8.27 0.77
N HIS A 26 -2.96 7.26 1.19
CA HIS A 26 -2.78 6.03 0.41
C HIS A 26 -4.07 5.22 0.31
N LEU A 27 -4.89 5.21 1.35
CA LEU A 27 -6.22 4.60 1.31
C LEU A 27 -7.16 5.32 0.34
N ALA A 28 -7.03 6.64 0.20
CA ALA A 28 -7.77 7.39 -0.82
C ALA A 28 -7.36 6.94 -2.23
N PHE A 29 -6.06 6.84 -2.51
CA PHE A 29 -5.56 6.36 -3.81
C PHE A 29 -6.03 4.94 -4.13
N LEU A 30 -5.99 4.04 -3.14
CA LEU A 30 -6.51 2.68 -3.29
C LEU A 30 -8.01 2.70 -3.61
N ARG A 31 -8.82 3.48 -2.89
CA ARG A 31 -10.27 3.57 -3.13
C ARG A 31 -10.59 4.14 -4.51
N ASP A 32 -9.82 5.12 -4.98
CA ASP A 32 -10.00 5.68 -6.33
C ASP A 32 -9.67 4.63 -7.41
N ARG A 33 -8.65 3.81 -7.20
CA ARG A 33 -8.34 2.67 -8.08
C ARG A 33 -9.40 1.58 -8.05
N VAL A 34 -9.95 1.26 -6.88
CA VAL A 34 -11.07 0.32 -6.75
C VAL A 34 -12.26 0.82 -7.57
N ARG A 35 -12.59 2.12 -7.47
CA ARG A 35 -13.69 2.72 -8.27
C ARG A 35 -13.42 2.63 -9.77
N ALA A 36 -12.20 2.91 -10.21
CA ALA A 36 -11.80 2.77 -11.62
C ALA A 36 -11.93 1.31 -12.10
N ALA A 37 -11.41 0.35 -11.33
CA ALA A 37 -11.53 -1.08 -11.64
C ALA A 37 -13.01 -1.52 -11.71
N GLU A 38 -13.86 -1.05 -10.79
CA GLU A 38 -15.29 -1.36 -10.79
C GLU A 38 -16.05 -0.69 -11.94
N ALA A 39 -15.52 0.41 -12.49
CA ALA A 39 -16.03 1.04 -13.71
C ALA A 39 -15.56 0.35 -15.00
N GLY A 40 -14.64 -0.62 -14.91
CA GLY A 40 -14.08 -1.34 -16.05
C GLY A 40 -12.80 -0.73 -16.63
N ASP A 41 -12.21 0.26 -15.96
CA ASP A 41 -10.96 0.88 -16.37
C ASP A 41 -9.77 -0.05 -16.08
N SER A 42 -8.70 0.12 -16.85
CA SER A 42 -7.43 -0.57 -16.59
C SER A 42 -6.75 0.02 -15.35
N VAL A 43 -6.35 -0.85 -14.43
CA VAL A 43 -5.65 -0.45 -13.20
C VAL A 43 -4.27 -1.10 -13.17
N ALA A 44 -3.24 -0.27 -13.01
CA ALA A 44 -1.87 -0.72 -12.88
C ALA A 44 -1.58 -1.21 -11.44
N PRO A 45 -0.52 -2.01 -11.27
CA PRO A 45 -0.10 -2.54 -9.98
C PRO A 45 0.01 -1.48 -8.88
N PHE A 46 -0.54 -1.80 -7.70
CA PHE A 46 -0.54 -0.96 -6.51
C PHE A 46 -0.09 -1.79 -5.31
N SER A 47 1.06 -1.46 -4.72
CA SER A 47 1.52 -2.10 -3.48
C SER A 47 1.43 -1.12 -2.32
N LEU A 48 0.73 -1.53 -1.25
CA LEU A 48 0.61 -0.77 -0.02
C LEU A 48 1.40 -1.44 1.10
N PHE A 49 2.43 -0.74 1.57
CA PHE A 49 3.19 -1.08 2.74
C PHE A 49 2.67 -0.27 3.93
N PHE A 50 2.21 -0.98 4.95
CA PHE A 50 1.65 -0.43 6.17
C PHE A 50 2.51 -0.84 7.36
N GLY A 51 2.75 0.06 8.30
CA GLY A 51 3.52 -0.24 9.51
C GLY A 51 2.92 0.34 10.77
N ASN A 52 2.80 -0.46 11.84
CA ASN A 52 2.44 -0.02 13.19
C ASN A 52 3.15 -0.88 14.27
N ARG A 53 2.80 -0.72 15.56
CA ARG A 53 3.48 -1.47 16.65
C ARG A 53 2.84 -2.84 16.85
N PHE A 54 1.54 -2.89 17.07
CA PHE A 54 0.82 -4.13 17.37
C PHE A 54 -0.29 -4.42 16.37
N LYS A 55 -0.37 -5.65 15.87
CA LYS A 55 -1.40 -6.05 14.90
C LYS A 55 -2.82 -5.99 15.47
N GLU A 56 -2.99 -6.44 16.70
CA GLU A 56 -4.32 -6.55 17.29
C GLU A 56 -4.90 -5.20 17.73
N GLU A 57 -4.04 -4.23 18.08
CA GLU A 57 -4.46 -2.92 18.59
C GLU A 57 -4.43 -1.82 17.53
N GLU A 58 -3.48 -1.90 16.58
CA GLU A 58 -3.14 -0.77 15.71
C GLU A 58 -3.29 -1.08 14.22
N TYR A 59 -3.88 -2.20 13.82
CA TYR A 59 -4.15 -2.47 12.42
C TYR A 59 -5.39 -1.71 11.93
N ILE A 60 -5.21 -0.41 11.69
CA ILE A 60 -6.23 0.47 11.14
C ILE A 60 -6.72 -0.05 9.76
N TYR A 61 -8.03 -0.02 9.56
CA TYR A 61 -8.70 -0.47 8.33
C TYR A 61 -8.43 -1.95 7.95
N LYS A 62 -8.03 -2.80 8.91
CA LYS A 62 -7.72 -4.23 8.69
C LYS A 62 -8.73 -4.94 7.79
N ASP A 63 -10.02 -4.92 8.16
CA ASP A 63 -11.06 -5.66 7.44
C ASP A 63 -11.29 -5.14 6.02
N GLU A 64 -11.18 -3.83 5.82
CA GLU A 64 -11.27 -3.21 4.50
C GLU A 64 -10.08 -3.60 3.63
N LEU A 65 -8.86 -3.41 4.14
CA LEU A 65 -7.63 -3.68 3.39
C LEU A 65 -7.49 -5.16 3.05
N GLN A 66 -7.80 -6.07 3.98
CA GLN A 66 -7.74 -7.51 3.73
C GLN A 66 -8.79 -7.95 2.71
N ARG A 67 -10.01 -7.40 2.79
CA ARG A 67 -11.06 -7.67 1.80
C ARG A 67 -10.66 -7.17 0.42
N LEU A 68 -10.12 -5.97 0.31
CA LEU A 68 -9.66 -5.40 -0.96
C LEU A 68 -8.49 -6.19 -1.52
N ALA A 69 -7.50 -6.55 -0.71
CA ALA A 69 -6.35 -7.36 -1.14
C ALA A 69 -6.78 -8.74 -1.65
N LYS A 70 -7.82 -9.32 -1.06
CA LYS A 70 -8.39 -10.59 -1.54
C LYS A 70 -9.19 -10.40 -2.84
N LYS A 71 -10.01 -9.34 -2.94
CA LYS A 71 -10.89 -9.08 -4.09
C LYS A 71 -10.10 -8.67 -5.34
N HIS A 72 -9.02 -7.92 -5.15
CA HIS A 72 -8.25 -7.28 -6.21
C HIS A 72 -6.80 -7.79 -6.23
N SER A 73 -6.60 -9.09 -5.97
CA SER A 73 -5.27 -9.69 -5.84
C SER A 73 -4.45 -9.70 -7.14
N ASP A 74 -5.08 -9.37 -8.27
CA ASP A 74 -4.48 -9.23 -9.59
C ASP A 74 -3.66 -7.94 -9.76
N TRP A 75 -4.00 -6.88 -9.03
CA TRP A 75 -3.29 -5.60 -9.09
C TRP A 75 -2.98 -4.96 -7.74
N PHE A 76 -3.59 -5.42 -6.63
CA PHE A 76 -3.37 -4.88 -5.30
C PHE A 76 -2.63 -5.85 -4.38
N THR A 77 -1.46 -5.43 -3.88
CA THR A 77 -0.70 -6.16 -2.85
C THR A 77 -0.64 -5.36 -1.56
N LEU A 78 -0.92 -6.03 -0.43
CA LEU A 78 -0.85 -5.44 0.91
C LEU A 78 0.28 -6.08 1.72
N HIS A 79 1.19 -5.25 2.21
CA HIS A 79 2.27 -5.62 3.12
C HIS A 79 2.08 -4.92 4.46
N ALA A 80 2.07 -5.67 5.57
CA ALA A 80 1.87 -5.11 6.91
C ALA A 80 3.03 -5.49 7.83
N ALA A 81 3.66 -4.49 8.45
CA ALA A 81 4.76 -4.64 9.40
C ALA A 81 4.29 -4.25 10.81
N PHE A 82 4.55 -5.13 11.79
CA PHE A 82 4.22 -4.90 13.20
C PHE A 82 5.48 -4.99 14.05
N SER A 83 5.98 -3.82 14.48
CA SER A 83 7.30 -3.71 15.10
C SER A 83 7.40 -4.27 16.52
N ARG A 84 6.27 -4.55 17.19
CA ARG A 84 6.21 -5.03 18.58
C ARG A 84 5.49 -6.35 18.78
N ASP A 85 4.96 -6.98 17.73
CA ASP A 85 4.35 -8.32 17.83
C ASP A 85 5.36 -9.39 18.28
N ASN A 86 6.65 -9.22 17.94
CA ASN A 86 7.73 -10.11 18.38
C ASN A 86 8.77 -9.33 19.23
N PRO A 87 8.94 -9.68 20.52
CA PRO A 87 9.92 -9.03 21.40
C PRO A 87 11.37 -9.13 20.92
N ASN A 88 11.72 -10.20 20.18
CA ASN A 88 13.09 -10.51 19.77
C ASN A 88 13.41 -10.06 18.33
N LYS A 89 12.40 -9.66 17.56
CA LYS A 89 12.57 -9.25 16.16
C LYS A 89 11.57 -8.17 15.80
N LYS A 90 12.07 -6.94 15.62
CA LYS A 90 11.28 -5.84 15.11
C LYS A 90 11.18 -5.95 13.59
N VAL A 91 9.97 -5.76 13.06
CA VAL A 91 9.73 -5.67 11.62
C VAL A 91 9.13 -4.30 11.32
N TYR A 92 9.80 -3.55 10.45
CA TYR A 92 9.38 -2.25 9.96
C TYR A 92 9.06 -2.30 8.46
N VAL A 93 8.49 -1.21 7.95
CA VAL A 93 8.11 -1.10 6.53
C VAL A 93 9.32 -1.26 5.61
N GLN A 94 10.46 -0.64 5.93
CA GLN A 94 11.67 -0.77 5.12
C GLN A 94 12.22 -2.20 5.08
N ASP A 95 11.99 -2.99 6.13
CA ASP A 95 12.40 -4.40 6.13
C ASP A 95 11.57 -5.20 5.11
N LEU A 96 10.28 -4.88 4.97
CA LEU A 96 9.41 -5.50 3.97
C LEU A 96 9.78 -5.03 2.55
N VAL A 97 9.95 -3.72 2.35
CA VAL A 97 10.35 -3.15 1.05
C VAL A 97 11.65 -3.77 0.55
N ALA A 98 12.62 -4.03 1.43
CA ALA A 98 13.91 -4.61 1.07
C ALA A 98 13.84 -6.08 0.61
N ILE A 99 12.81 -6.84 1.03
CA ILE A 99 12.72 -8.28 0.78
C ILE A 99 11.62 -8.68 -0.20
N THR A 100 10.68 -7.78 -0.50
CA THR A 100 9.55 -8.08 -1.39
C THR A 100 9.89 -7.79 -2.84
N ASP A 101 9.59 -8.73 -3.74
CA ASP A 101 9.79 -8.56 -5.18
C ASP A 101 8.94 -7.43 -5.77
N ASP A 102 7.76 -7.15 -5.21
CA ASP A 102 6.89 -6.06 -5.65
C ASP A 102 7.57 -4.71 -5.54
N ALA A 103 8.26 -4.44 -4.43
CA ALA A 103 9.01 -3.20 -4.27
C ALA A 103 10.11 -3.07 -5.32
N ARG A 104 10.84 -4.16 -5.59
CA ARG A 104 11.88 -4.19 -6.62
C ARG A 104 11.30 -3.90 -8.01
N ARG A 105 10.20 -4.58 -8.35
CA ARG A 105 9.53 -4.44 -9.65
C ARG A 105 8.98 -3.03 -9.85
N LEU A 106 8.18 -2.53 -8.90
CA LEU A 106 7.52 -1.23 -9.02
C LEU A 106 8.50 -0.05 -9.02
N LEU A 107 9.61 -0.13 -8.29
CA LEU A 107 10.55 0.98 -8.16
C LEU A 107 11.63 0.97 -9.25
N PHE A 108 11.99 -0.18 -9.81
CA PHE A 108 13.14 -0.30 -10.69
C PHE A 108 12.85 -0.91 -12.07
N GLU A 109 11.75 -1.64 -12.25
CA GLU A 109 11.44 -2.35 -13.51
C GLU A 109 10.25 -1.73 -14.26
N GLU A 110 9.24 -1.27 -13.53
CA GLU A 110 8.08 -0.62 -14.11
C GLU A 110 8.43 0.77 -14.62
N LYS A 111 8.00 1.08 -15.85
CA LYS A 111 8.10 2.42 -16.39
C LYS A 111 7.11 3.33 -15.66
N ASP A 112 7.57 4.52 -15.27
CA ASP A 112 6.75 5.54 -14.59
C ASP A 112 6.19 5.10 -13.22
N GLY A 113 6.89 4.19 -12.54
CA GLY A 113 6.59 3.76 -11.17
C GLY A 113 6.70 4.91 -10.17
N MET A 114 5.66 5.09 -9.36
CA MET A 114 5.56 6.18 -8.38
C MET A 114 5.72 5.66 -6.95
N LEU A 115 6.50 6.38 -6.14
CA LEU A 115 6.69 6.11 -4.71
C LEU A 115 6.07 7.22 -3.86
N TYR A 116 5.21 6.82 -2.91
CA TYR A 116 4.64 7.71 -1.90
C TYR A 116 4.98 7.20 -0.49
N ILE A 117 5.42 8.09 0.40
CA ILE A 117 5.80 7.83 1.80
C ILE A 117 5.06 8.83 2.71
#